data_AF-A0A2V7MGH8-F1
#
_entry.id   AF-A0A2V7MGH8-F1
#
_cell.length_a   1.000
_cell.length_b   1.000
_cell.length_c   1.000
_cell.angle_alpha   90.00
_cell.angle_beta   90.00
_cell.angle_gamma   90.00
#
_symmetry.space_group_name_H-M   'P 1'
#
loop_
_entity.id
_entity.type
_entity.pdbx_description
1 polymer ?
#
loop_
_entity_poly.entity_id
_entity_poly.type
_entity_poly.pdbx_seq_one_letter_code
_entity_poly.pdbx_strand_id
1 'polypeptide(L)'
;MHRRAAVLVAALVACCDRSPLGPVPEPLSPRATIEGPTAADRAGVTALTWNVYVGAEIGRVIQARTPEEAIALATEEWAHVQATNFPARAGMLAQAIAARRPHVVGLEEAALYRTTDRPFEELATHVAYDFLQLLVDSLRARGLDYSLAAVDRTTDIQVPVIVGFDPPGQPIFAGVRFTDGDAVLVRGDVARANPRSGVYAAYVPVTLGGVSSGVYQGWSSVEAAIGGRTYRFVATHLAGQEVRDIQLAQTQELLTLLGSDPRPTILVGDFNSEAGDRTSVGLWPSDHAGVAVTFLSRNAGE
;
A
#
# COMPACT_ATOMS: atom_id res chain seq x y z
N MET A 1 -62.49 20.86 2.47
CA MET A 1 -61.40 20.19 1.74
C MET A 1 -60.13 20.27 2.59
N HIS A 2 -59.72 19.21 3.28
CA HIS A 2 -58.32 19.03 3.70
C HIS A 2 -58.02 17.53 3.75
N ARG A 3 -57.08 17.11 2.90
CA ARG A 3 -56.68 15.73 2.66
C ARG A 3 -55.85 15.23 3.86
N ARG A 4 -56.17 14.02 4.31
CA ARG A 4 -55.35 13.24 5.25
C ARG A 4 -54.07 12.82 4.54
N ALA A 5 -52.92 13.08 5.15
CA ALA A 5 -51.65 12.46 4.78
C ALA A 5 -51.28 11.45 5.88
N ALA A 6 -51.34 10.16 5.56
CA ALA A 6 -50.81 9.10 6.40
C ALA A 6 -49.30 9.00 6.11
N VAL A 7 -48.47 9.18 7.14
CA VAL A 7 -47.02 8.92 7.07
C VAL A 7 -46.82 7.45 7.43
N LEU A 8 -46.40 6.66 6.45
CA LEU A 8 -46.00 5.27 6.63
C LEU A 8 -44.57 5.28 7.20
N VAL A 9 -44.41 4.86 8.46
CA VAL A 9 -43.08 4.62 9.06
C VAL A 9 -42.63 3.22 8.62
N ALA A 10 -41.71 3.17 7.67
CA ALA A 10 -41.02 1.93 7.32
C ALA A 10 -39.89 1.70 8.35
N ALA A 11 -40.08 0.74 9.24
CA ALA A 11 -39.01 0.22 10.08
C ALA A 11 -38.09 -0.65 9.20
N LEU A 12 -36.91 -0.13 8.84
CA LEU A 12 -35.85 -0.94 8.25
C LEU A 12 -35.17 -1.70 9.39
N VAL A 13 -35.53 -2.98 9.52
CA VAL A 13 -34.78 -3.96 10.32
C VAL A 13 -33.48 -4.21 9.57
N ALA A 14 -32.39 -3.61 10.05
CA ALA A 14 -31.04 -3.96 9.60
C ALA A 14 -30.66 -5.30 10.24
N CYS A 15 -30.67 -6.37 9.44
CA CYS A 15 -30.07 -7.64 9.83
C CYS A 15 -28.57 -7.42 10.10
N CYS A 16 -28.12 -7.80 11.29
CA CYS A 16 -26.71 -7.84 11.66
C CYS A 16 -26.03 -9.06 11.04
N ASP A 17 -25.33 -8.90 9.91
CA ASP A 17 -24.39 -9.91 9.42
C ASP A 17 -23.01 -9.65 10.03
N ARG A 18 -22.68 -10.45 11.06
CA ARG A 18 -21.38 -10.47 11.77
C ARG A 18 -20.38 -11.40 11.07
N SER A 19 -20.12 -11.19 9.79
CA SER A 19 -19.03 -11.86 9.09
C SER A 19 -17.89 -10.86 8.83
N PRO A 20 -16.66 -11.08 9.35
CA PRO A 20 -15.50 -10.22 9.08
C PRO A 20 -15.02 -10.30 7.62
N LEU A 21 -15.65 -11.14 6.81
CA LEU A 21 -15.49 -11.25 5.37
C LEU A 21 -16.79 -10.72 4.77
N GLY A 22 -16.74 -9.58 4.08
CA GLY A 22 -17.89 -8.98 3.42
C GLY A 22 -18.59 -9.95 2.44
N PRO A 23 -19.81 -9.62 1.97
CA PRO A 23 -20.54 -10.49 1.05
C PRO A 23 -19.70 -10.76 -0.20
N VAL A 24 -19.69 -12.02 -0.63
CA VAL A 24 -19.11 -12.42 -1.93
C VAL A 24 -19.85 -11.63 -3.01
N PRO A 25 -19.16 -10.77 -3.80
CA PRO A 25 -19.83 -10.06 -4.89
C PRO A 25 -20.34 -11.06 -5.92
N GLU A 26 -21.57 -10.86 -6.41
CA GLU A 26 -22.06 -11.58 -7.59
C GLU A 26 -21.12 -11.35 -8.78
N PRO A 27 -20.94 -12.35 -9.66
CA PRO A 27 -20.05 -12.23 -10.80
C PRO A 27 -20.55 -11.15 -11.76
N LEU A 28 -19.76 -10.08 -11.92
CA LEU A 28 -19.94 -9.10 -12.97
C LEU A 28 -19.92 -9.79 -14.34
N SER A 29 -20.91 -9.49 -15.18
CA SER A 29 -21.02 -9.96 -16.56
C SER A 29 -19.70 -9.74 -17.33
N PRO A 30 -19.22 -10.71 -18.12
CA PRO A 30 -17.93 -10.60 -18.78
C PRO A 30 -17.96 -9.49 -19.84
N ARG A 31 -17.29 -8.37 -19.55
CA ARG A 31 -16.80 -7.45 -20.58
C ARG A 31 -15.65 -8.15 -21.31
N ALA A 32 -15.71 -8.09 -22.64
CA ALA A 32 -14.83 -8.71 -23.62
C ALA A 32 -13.43 -9.08 -23.07
N THR A 33 -13.22 -10.37 -22.89
CA THR A 33 -11.92 -10.98 -22.68
C THR A 33 -11.07 -10.69 -23.91
N ILE A 34 -10.01 -9.89 -23.77
CA ILE A 34 -8.85 -10.07 -24.64
C ILE A 34 -8.23 -11.39 -24.16
N GLU A 35 -8.55 -12.48 -24.86
CA GLU A 35 -7.90 -13.78 -24.63
C GLU A 35 -6.41 -13.64 -24.96
N GLY A 36 -5.62 -13.32 -23.94
CA GLY A 36 -4.20 -13.61 -23.95
C GLY A 36 -3.99 -15.13 -23.88
N PRO A 37 -2.94 -15.67 -24.52
CA PRO A 37 -2.69 -17.10 -24.51
C PRO A 37 -2.59 -17.64 -23.09
N THR A 38 -3.11 -18.85 -22.87
CA THR A 38 -3.08 -19.58 -21.60
C THR A 38 -1.65 -19.63 -21.03
N ALA A 39 -1.49 -19.23 -19.76
CA ALA A 39 -0.22 -19.02 -19.06
C ALA A 39 0.63 -20.29 -18.81
N ALA A 40 0.25 -21.45 -19.37
CA ALA A 40 0.84 -22.73 -19.00
C ALA A 40 2.18 -23.06 -19.69
N ASP A 41 2.55 -22.43 -20.81
CA ASP A 41 3.73 -22.90 -21.59
C ASP A 41 4.58 -21.80 -22.23
N ARG A 42 4.74 -20.63 -21.59
CA ARG A 42 5.80 -19.68 -22.00
C ARG A 42 6.70 -19.35 -20.83
N ALA A 43 8.00 -19.64 -20.99
CA ALA A 43 9.07 -19.24 -20.11
C ALA A 43 9.08 -17.71 -19.92
N GLY A 44 8.41 -17.22 -18.88
CA GLY A 44 8.24 -15.80 -18.66
C GLY A 44 8.08 -15.45 -17.19
N VAL A 45 8.43 -14.21 -16.86
CA VAL A 45 8.30 -13.67 -15.51
C VAL A 45 7.11 -12.73 -15.46
N THR A 46 6.08 -13.10 -14.71
CA THR A 46 5.02 -12.19 -14.28
C THR A 46 5.40 -11.52 -12.97
N ALA A 47 5.44 -10.18 -12.97
CA ALA A 47 5.59 -9.34 -11.80
C ALA A 47 4.39 -8.40 -11.67
N LEU A 48 4.07 -7.98 -10.45
CA LEU A 48 3.03 -7.00 -10.14
C LEU A 48 3.59 -5.92 -9.22
N THR A 49 3.17 -4.67 -9.39
CA THR A 49 3.41 -3.57 -8.45
C THR A 49 2.10 -2.91 -8.11
N TRP A 50 1.93 -2.41 -6.88
CA TRP A 50 0.69 -1.74 -6.49
C TRP A 50 0.87 -0.85 -5.25
N ASN A 51 0.68 0.45 -5.43
CA ASN A 51 0.42 1.36 -4.33
C ASN A 51 -0.97 1.05 -3.75
N VAL A 52 -1.01 0.48 -2.54
CA VAL A 52 -2.26 -0.03 -1.96
C VAL A 52 -3.07 1.05 -1.27
N TYR A 53 -2.69 2.33 -1.37
CA TYR A 53 -3.29 3.50 -0.76
C TYR A 53 -3.54 3.37 0.75
N VAL A 54 -2.80 4.14 1.55
CA VAL A 54 -2.84 4.11 3.03
C VAL A 54 -4.25 4.34 3.61
N GLY A 55 -5.15 4.96 2.85
CA GLY A 55 -6.54 5.19 3.23
C GLY A 55 -6.81 6.56 3.85
N ALA A 56 -5.86 7.49 3.72
CA ALA A 56 -5.94 8.85 4.25
C ALA A 56 -5.08 9.81 3.42
N GLU A 57 -5.42 11.09 3.48
CA GLU A 57 -4.61 12.20 2.97
C GLU A 57 -3.59 12.65 4.04
N ILE A 58 -2.53 11.86 4.25
CA ILE A 58 -1.53 12.10 5.31
C ILE A 58 -0.89 13.50 5.21
N GLY A 59 -0.75 14.01 3.98
CA GLY A 59 -0.27 15.36 3.69
C GLY A 59 -1.01 16.45 4.46
N ARG A 60 -2.34 16.32 4.64
CA ARG A 60 -3.15 17.29 5.40
C ARG A 60 -2.69 17.38 6.86
N VAL A 61 -2.44 16.22 7.49
CA VAL A 61 -2.07 16.14 8.91
C VAL A 61 -0.66 16.70 9.14
N ILE A 62 0.30 16.33 8.30
CA ILE A 62 1.70 16.76 8.46
C ILE A 62 1.95 18.23 8.09
N GLN A 63 1.03 18.85 7.33
CA GLN A 63 1.08 20.27 6.97
C GLN A 63 0.29 21.16 7.93
N ALA A 64 -0.35 20.59 8.96
CA ALA A 64 -1.07 21.34 9.98
C ALA A 64 -0.16 22.37 10.67
N ARG A 65 -0.68 23.56 10.91
CA ARG A 65 0.08 24.71 11.44
C ARG A 65 0.08 24.74 12.96
N THR A 66 -0.89 24.10 13.61
CA THR A 66 -0.99 24.03 15.07
C THR A 66 -1.27 22.60 15.54
N PRO A 67 -0.95 22.25 16.80
CA PRO A 67 -1.33 20.96 17.37
C PRO A 67 -2.83 20.67 17.28
N GLU A 68 -3.67 21.69 17.50
CA GLU A 68 -5.14 21.54 17.48
C GLU A 68 -5.65 21.25 16.07
N GLU A 69 -5.09 21.93 15.07
CA GLU A 69 -5.39 21.65 13.66
C GLU A 69 -4.94 20.22 13.28
N ALA A 70 -3.75 19.80 13.71
CA ALA A 70 -3.24 18.45 13.46
C ALA A 70 -4.18 17.37 14.04
N ILE A 71 -4.67 17.58 15.26
CA ILE A 71 -5.60 16.66 15.92
C ILE A 71 -6.95 16.62 15.19
N ALA A 72 -7.48 17.76 14.76
CA ALA A 72 -8.73 17.82 14.01
C ALA A 72 -8.61 17.07 12.68
N LEU A 73 -7.55 17.34 11.91
CA LEU A 73 -7.28 16.67 10.63
C LEU A 73 -7.00 15.18 10.82
N ALA A 74 -6.23 14.78 11.83
CA ALA A 74 -5.99 13.38 12.13
C ALA A 74 -7.29 12.65 12.53
N THR A 75 -8.22 13.33 13.19
CA THR A 75 -9.55 12.78 13.52
C THR A 75 -10.36 12.50 12.25
N GLU A 76 -10.37 13.43 11.30
CA GLU A 76 -11.02 13.24 9.99
C GLU A 76 -10.37 12.10 9.21
N GLU A 77 -9.04 12.11 9.08
CA GLU A 77 -8.32 11.10 8.32
C GLU A 77 -8.40 9.71 8.96
N TRP A 78 -8.47 9.61 10.29
CA TRP A 78 -8.71 8.34 10.95
C TRP A 78 -10.12 7.78 10.65
N ALA A 79 -11.11 8.66 10.51
CA ALA A 79 -12.44 8.24 10.04
C ALA A 79 -12.39 7.78 8.57
N HIS A 80 -11.60 8.44 7.71
CA HIS A 80 -11.39 8.00 6.33
C HIS A 80 -10.71 6.62 6.24
N VAL A 81 -9.66 6.36 7.02
CA VAL A 81 -8.99 5.04 7.05
C VAL A 81 -10.00 3.94 7.34
N GLN A 82 -10.82 4.11 8.37
CA GLN A 82 -11.88 3.17 8.73
C GLN A 82 -12.93 3.02 7.61
N ALA A 83 -13.35 4.13 7.00
CA ALA A 83 -14.35 4.15 5.95
C ALA A 83 -13.88 3.47 4.64
N THR A 84 -12.59 3.57 4.30
CA THR A 84 -12.04 2.89 3.11
C THR A 84 -12.05 1.37 3.24
N ASN A 85 -12.18 0.85 4.47
CA ASN A 85 -12.31 -0.58 4.77
C ASN A 85 -11.22 -1.43 4.10
N PHE A 86 -9.97 -1.24 4.55
CA PHE A 86 -8.85 -2.00 4.01
C PHE A 86 -9.04 -3.52 4.04
N PRO A 87 -9.66 -4.17 5.05
CA PRO A 87 -9.97 -5.60 4.98
C PRO A 87 -10.74 -6.02 3.71
N ALA A 88 -11.76 -5.24 3.31
CA ALA A 88 -12.48 -5.49 2.05
C ALA A 88 -11.58 -5.25 0.82
N ARG A 89 -10.77 -4.18 0.84
CA ARG A 89 -9.80 -3.86 -0.23
C ARG A 89 -8.73 -4.94 -0.38
N ALA A 90 -8.20 -5.48 0.71
CA ALA A 90 -7.27 -6.61 0.74
C ALA A 90 -7.87 -7.85 0.08
N GLY A 91 -9.17 -8.11 0.30
CA GLY A 91 -9.91 -9.13 -0.41
C GLY A 91 -9.92 -8.94 -1.93
N MET A 92 -10.09 -7.70 -2.39
CA MET A 92 -10.07 -7.34 -3.83
C MET A 92 -8.66 -7.41 -4.42
N LEU A 93 -7.65 -6.94 -3.70
CA LEU A 93 -6.24 -7.05 -4.07
C LEU A 93 -5.85 -8.53 -4.22
N ALA A 94 -6.24 -9.37 -3.27
CA ALA A 94 -6.00 -10.81 -3.32
C ALA A 94 -6.71 -11.47 -4.53
N GLN A 95 -7.90 -11.00 -4.92
CA GLN A 95 -8.58 -11.47 -6.14
C GLN A 95 -7.80 -11.10 -7.41
N ALA A 96 -7.29 -9.87 -7.48
CA ALA A 96 -6.49 -9.42 -8.62
C ALA A 96 -5.17 -10.19 -8.73
N ILE A 97 -4.50 -10.45 -7.61
CA ILE A 97 -3.31 -11.31 -7.54
C ILE A 97 -3.67 -12.75 -7.96
N ALA A 98 -4.79 -13.30 -7.50
CA ALA A 98 -5.27 -14.63 -7.89
C ALA A 98 -5.43 -14.78 -9.41
N ALA A 99 -5.96 -13.75 -10.06
CA ALA A 99 -6.25 -13.77 -11.50
C ALA A 99 -4.99 -13.81 -12.36
N ARG A 100 -3.87 -13.23 -11.88
CA ARG A 100 -2.62 -13.14 -12.65
C ARG A 100 -1.51 -14.06 -12.14
N ARG A 101 -1.62 -14.54 -10.90
CA ARG A 101 -0.64 -15.37 -10.20
C ARG A 101 0.81 -14.91 -10.42
N PRO A 102 1.13 -13.62 -10.18
CA PRO A 102 2.49 -13.11 -10.37
C PRO A 102 3.50 -13.91 -9.54
N HIS A 103 4.73 -14.06 -10.01
CA HIS A 103 5.80 -14.72 -9.26
C HIS A 103 6.25 -13.88 -8.07
N VAL A 104 6.25 -12.56 -8.27
CA VAL A 104 6.69 -11.53 -7.33
C VAL A 104 5.74 -10.34 -7.38
N VAL A 105 5.48 -9.74 -6.22
CA VAL A 105 4.59 -8.59 -6.04
C VAL A 105 5.34 -7.53 -5.24
N GLY A 106 5.43 -6.31 -5.76
CA GLY A 106 5.80 -5.10 -5.02
C GLY A 106 4.55 -4.39 -4.54
N LEU A 107 4.57 -3.92 -3.30
CA LEU A 107 3.50 -3.12 -2.71
C LEU A 107 4.10 -1.86 -2.10
N GLU A 108 3.46 -0.74 -2.39
CA GLU A 108 3.75 0.56 -1.79
C GLU A 108 2.58 0.98 -0.89
N GLU A 109 2.81 1.86 0.09
CA GLU A 109 1.78 2.34 1.02
C GLU A 109 1.14 1.25 1.89
N ALA A 110 1.92 0.22 2.28
CA ALA A 110 1.44 -0.90 3.06
C ALA A 110 1.40 -0.59 4.57
N ALA A 111 0.48 0.31 4.92
CA ALA A 111 0.35 0.90 6.24
C ALA A 111 0.16 -0.11 7.40
N LEU A 112 0.76 0.23 8.53
CA LEU A 112 0.48 -0.32 9.85
C LEU A 112 -0.11 0.78 10.74
N TYR A 113 -1.39 0.66 11.08
CA TYR A 113 -2.09 1.53 12.02
C TYR A 113 -2.18 0.86 13.38
N ARG A 114 -1.77 1.60 14.42
CA ARG A 114 -1.86 1.19 15.82
C ARG A 114 -2.59 2.24 16.66
N THR A 115 -3.24 1.81 17.73
CA THR A 115 -3.97 2.68 18.65
C THR A 115 -3.51 2.57 20.11
N THR A 116 -3.84 3.59 20.90
CA THR A 116 -3.77 3.62 22.38
C THR A 116 -4.88 4.54 22.91
N ASP A 117 -5.35 4.29 24.12
CA ASP A 117 -6.25 5.19 24.85
C ASP A 117 -5.48 6.27 25.64
N ARG A 118 -4.14 6.26 25.61
CA ARG A 118 -3.26 7.18 26.35
C ARG A 118 -2.28 7.92 25.42
N PRO A 119 -2.78 8.69 24.43
CA PRO A 119 -1.97 9.28 23.35
C PRO A 119 -0.81 10.18 23.80
N PHE A 120 -0.92 10.77 24.99
CA PHE A 120 0.07 11.72 25.54
C PHE A 120 1.08 11.07 26.49
N GLU A 121 0.88 9.80 26.85
CA GLU A 121 1.72 9.08 27.82
C GLU A 121 2.54 7.99 27.16
N GLU A 122 2.02 7.37 26.10
CA GLU A 122 2.65 6.22 25.47
C GLU A 122 2.50 6.20 23.95
N LEU A 123 3.35 5.40 23.31
CA LEU A 123 3.18 5.07 21.90
C LEU A 123 2.14 3.97 21.73
N ALA A 124 1.27 4.12 20.73
CA ALA A 124 0.32 3.12 20.31
C ALA A 124 1.01 1.83 19.86
N THR A 125 0.53 0.71 20.39
CA THR A 125 1.02 -0.64 20.09
C THR A 125 -0.10 -1.60 19.71
N HIS A 126 -1.35 -1.30 20.05
CA HIS A 126 -2.50 -2.12 19.69
C HIS A 126 -2.76 -2.02 18.18
N VAL A 127 -2.57 -3.10 17.43
CA VAL A 127 -2.75 -3.10 15.97
C VAL A 127 -4.24 -2.93 15.63
N ALA A 128 -4.57 -1.86 14.94
CA ALA A 128 -5.90 -1.63 14.38
C ALA A 128 -5.97 -2.18 12.95
N TYR A 129 -4.97 -1.88 12.12
CA TYR A 129 -4.83 -2.44 10.77
C TYR A 129 -3.37 -2.74 10.47
N ASP A 130 -3.09 -3.96 10.02
CA ASP A 130 -1.83 -4.33 9.39
C ASP A 130 -2.15 -4.73 7.95
N PHE A 131 -1.86 -3.83 7.00
CA PHE A 131 -2.27 -4.02 5.61
C PHE A 131 -1.60 -5.23 4.96
N LEU A 132 -0.32 -5.48 5.30
CA LEU A 132 0.41 -6.63 4.80
C LEU A 132 -0.18 -7.94 5.34
N GLN A 133 -0.45 -8.00 6.65
CA GLN A 133 -1.04 -9.19 7.25
C GLN A 133 -2.45 -9.47 6.70
N LEU A 134 -3.29 -8.44 6.58
CA LEU A 134 -4.64 -8.55 6.00
C LEU A 134 -4.60 -9.07 4.56
N LEU A 135 -3.64 -8.61 3.74
CA LEU A 135 -3.47 -9.11 2.38
C LEU A 135 -2.98 -10.56 2.35
N VAL A 136 -1.96 -10.92 3.15
CA VAL A 136 -1.44 -12.29 3.22
C VAL A 136 -2.52 -13.27 3.68
N ASP A 137 -3.32 -12.90 4.68
CA ASP A 137 -4.45 -13.72 5.12
C ASP A 137 -5.54 -13.83 4.05
N SER A 138 -5.81 -12.75 3.32
CA SER A 138 -6.75 -12.77 2.18
C SER A 138 -6.27 -13.67 1.03
N LEU A 139 -4.95 -13.72 0.76
CA LEU A 139 -4.34 -14.63 -0.20
C LEU A 139 -4.44 -16.08 0.27
N ARG A 140 -4.08 -16.35 1.53
CA ARG A 140 -4.16 -17.70 2.13
C ARG A 140 -5.59 -18.23 2.14
N ALA A 141 -6.57 -17.40 2.49
CA ALA A 141 -7.99 -17.78 2.49
C ALA A 141 -8.50 -18.18 1.09
N ARG A 142 -7.82 -17.73 0.03
CA ARG A 142 -8.09 -18.10 -1.37
C ARG A 142 -7.22 -19.26 -1.88
N GLY A 143 -6.46 -19.91 -1.01
CA GLY A 143 -5.57 -21.01 -1.37
C GLY A 143 -4.33 -20.58 -2.16
N LEU A 144 -3.97 -19.30 -2.13
CA LEU A 144 -2.74 -18.80 -2.73
C LEU A 144 -1.61 -18.83 -1.71
N ASP A 145 -0.47 -19.37 -2.13
CA ASP A 145 0.74 -19.39 -1.33
C ASP A 145 1.64 -18.22 -1.72
N TYR A 146 1.59 -17.15 -0.92
CA TYR A 146 2.47 -15.98 -1.02
C TYR A 146 2.97 -15.63 0.37
N SER A 147 4.24 -15.25 0.46
CA SER A 147 4.85 -14.82 1.72
C SER A 147 5.61 -13.50 1.56
N LEU A 148 5.68 -12.72 2.64
CA LEU A 148 6.50 -11.52 2.71
C LEU A 148 7.98 -11.91 2.63
N ALA A 149 8.67 -11.34 1.67
CA ALA A 149 10.07 -11.59 1.41
C ALA A 149 10.99 -10.51 1.99
N ALA A 150 10.64 -9.24 1.77
CA ALA A 150 11.30 -8.07 2.31
C ALA A 150 10.25 -7.00 2.60
N VAL A 151 10.48 -6.23 3.66
CA VAL A 151 9.60 -5.14 4.10
C VAL A 151 10.48 -4.02 4.64
N ASP A 152 10.25 -2.80 4.22
CA ASP A 152 10.75 -1.59 4.88
C ASP A 152 9.63 -0.98 5.73
N ARG A 153 10.03 -0.15 6.69
CA ARG A 153 9.14 0.70 7.48
C ARG A 153 9.74 2.09 7.46
N THR A 154 8.99 3.05 6.95
CA THR A 154 9.51 4.37 6.60
C THR A 154 9.01 5.41 7.59
N THR A 155 7.98 6.17 7.24
CA THR A 155 7.39 7.20 8.08
C THR A 155 6.68 6.57 9.27
N ASP A 156 6.99 7.02 10.49
CA ASP A 156 6.35 6.54 11.73
C ASP A 156 5.93 7.73 12.60
N ILE A 157 4.63 8.02 12.63
CA ILE A 157 4.07 9.21 13.27
C ILE A 157 2.86 8.82 14.12
N GLN A 158 2.86 9.27 15.37
CA GLN A 158 1.68 9.24 16.24
C GLN A 158 1.06 10.62 16.35
N VAL A 159 -0.25 10.69 16.17
CA VAL A 159 -1.04 11.91 16.38
C VAL A 159 -2.26 11.56 17.26
N PRO A 160 -2.61 12.40 18.25
CA PRO A 160 -3.88 12.25 18.96
C PRO A 160 -5.07 12.47 18.02
N VAL A 161 -6.16 11.76 18.27
CA VAL A 161 -7.46 11.92 17.60
C VAL A 161 -8.56 12.06 18.63
N ILE A 162 -9.63 12.78 18.29
CA ILE A 162 -10.81 12.92 19.16
C ILE A 162 -11.71 11.71 18.93
N VAL A 163 -11.98 10.94 20.00
CA VAL A 163 -12.86 9.75 19.95
C VAL A 163 -14.20 9.97 20.62
N GLY A 164 -14.38 11.12 21.27
CA GLY A 164 -15.64 11.50 21.90
C GLY A 164 -15.48 12.77 22.73
N PHE A 165 -16.53 13.08 23.49
CA PHE A 165 -16.54 14.18 24.44
C PHE A 165 -17.09 13.67 25.77
N ASP A 166 -16.50 14.12 26.87
CA ASP A 166 -17.01 13.84 28.20
C ASP A 166 -18.32 14.64 28.48
N PRO A 167 -19.05 14.38 29.58
CA PRO A 167 -20.30 15.10 29.86
C PRO A 167 -20.15 16.63 29.97
N PRO A 168 -19.05 17.18 30.53
CA PRO A 168 -18.72 18.60 30.43
C PRO A 168 -18.43 19.14 29.03
N GLY A 169 -18.22 18.29 28.03
CA GLY A 169 -17.91 18.66 26.64
C GLY A 169 -16.41 18.78 26.34
N GLN A 170 -15.54 18.28 27.20
CA GLN A 170 -14.11 18.18 26.94
C GLN A 170 -13.82 17.00 25.99
N PRO A 171 -12.90 17.17 25.02
CA PRO A 171 -12.55 16.10 24.10
C PRO A 171 -11.86 14.94 24.84
N ILE A 172 -12.29 13.72 24.51
CA ILE A 172 -11.62 12.48 24.89
C ILE A 172 -10.72 12.09 23.73
N PHE A 173 -9.42 11.91 24.00
CA PHE A 173 -8.44 11.60 22.98
C PHE A 173 -8.03 10.12 23.01
N ALA A 174 -7.81 9.57 21.82
CA ALA A 174 -7.02 8.36 21.62
C ALA A 174 -5.78 8.70 20.79
N GLY A 175 -4.82 7.78 20.71
CA GLY A 175 -3.66 7.89 19.83
C GLY A 175 -3.83 7.02 18.61
N VAL A 176 -3.51 7.56 17.44
CA VAL A 176 -3.32 6.79 16.20
C VAL A 176 -1.87 6.93 15.79
N ARG A 177 -1.18 5.79 15.66
CA ARG A 177 0.18 5.71 15.15
C ARG A 177 0.17 5.03 13.80
N PHE A 178 0.56 5.80 12.79
CA PHE A 178 0.72 5.37 11.42
C PHE A 178 2.19 5.01 11.19
N THR A 179 2.44 3.84 10.61
CA THR A 179 3.75 3.47 10.07
C THR A 179 3.58 3.06 8.62
N ASP A 180 4.22 3.78 7.72
CA ASP A 180 4.23 3.44 6.30
C ASP A 180 5.27 2.34 6.00
N GLY A 181 5.22 1.78 4.80
CA GLY A 181 6.27 0.91 4.30
C GLY A 181 5.91 0.22 3.00
N ASP A 182 6.96 -0.22 2.32
CA ASP A 182 6.86 -0.99 1.10
C ASP A 182 7.24 -2.46 1.35
N ALA A 183 6.77 -3.35 0.48
CA ALA A 183 6.98 -4.78 0.65
C ALA A 183 7.15 -5.53 -0.66
N VAL A 184 7.87 -6.65 -0.58
CA VAL A 184 7.92 -7.66 -1.63
C VAL A 184 7.24 -8.92 -1.13
N LEU A 185 6.23 -9.42 -1.86
CA LEU A 185 5.68 -10.76 -1.69
C LEU A 185 6.20 -11.68 -2.78
N VAL A 186 6.46 -12.94 -2.42
CA VAL A 186 6.94 -13.98 -3.34
C VAL A 186 5.99 -15.18 -3.28
N ARG A 187 5.65 -15.72 -4.46
CA ARG A 187 4.84 -16.93 -4.61
C ARG A 187 5.59 -18.15 -4.06
N GLY A 188 4.90 -19.07 -3.39
CA GLY A 188 5.54 -20.15 -2.61
C GLY A 188 6.39 -21.15 -3.40
N ASP A 189 6.21 -21.26 -4.72
CA ASP A 189 7.02 -22.09 -5.62
C ASP A 189 8.28 -21.36 -6.17
N VAL A 190 8.45 -20.08 -5.84
CA VAL A 190 9.60 -19.27 -6.28
C VAL A 190 10.66 -19.28 -5.18
N ALA A 191 11.81 -19.89 -5.44
CA ALA A 191 12.93 -19.85 -4.52
C ALA A 191 13.45 -18.41 -4.38
N ARG A 192 13.63 -17.96 -3.13
CA ARG A 192 14.05 -16.60 -2.80
C ARG A 192 15.32 -16.56 -1.96
N ALA A 193 16.15 -15.54 -2.16
CA ALA A 193 17.37 -15.31 -1.41
C ALA A 193 17.63 -13.82 -1.17
N ASN A 194 18.55 -13.53 -0.25
CA ASN A 194 19.09 -12.18 0.00
C ASN A 194 18.03 -11.08 0.12
N PRO A 195 16.99 -11.24 0.97
CA PRO A 195 16.05 -10.16 1.21
C PRO A 195 16.78 -8.95 1.81
N ARG A 196 16.47 -7.77 1.29
CA ARG A 196 17.03 -6.49 1.74
C ARG A 196 15.94 -5.44 1.70
N SER A 197 16.03 -4.46 2.58
CA SER A 197 15.17 -3.29 2.56
C SER A 197 15.94 -2.10 3.13
N GLY A 198 15.46 -0.89 2.84
CA GLY A 198 16.10 0.34 3.29
C GLY A 198 15.19 1.55 3.20
N VAL A 199 15.57 2.59 3.91
CA VAL A 199 14.95 3.91 3.88
C VAL A 199 15.94 4.86 3.19
N TYR A 200 15.45 5.70 2.28
CA TYR A 200 16.31 6.67 1.61
C TYR A 200 16.86 7.72 2.57
N ALA A 201 18.08 8.18 2.30
CA ALA A 201 18.74 9.19 3.11
C ALA A 201 18.07 10.58 2.99
N ALA A 202 17.55 10.91 1.80
CA ALA A 202 16.79 12.14 1.57
C ALA A 202 15.32 11.95 1.97
N TYR A 203 14.78 12.91 2.72
CA TYR A 203 13.42 12.88 3.28
C TYR A 203 12.80 14.28 3.28
N VAL A 204 11.47 14.36 3.35
CA VAL A 204 10.74 15.63 3.45
C VAL A 204 10.67 16.04 4.92
N PRO A 205 11.31 17.15 5.34
CA PRO A 205 11.25 17.57 6.73
C PRO A 205 9.83 18.01 7.11
N VAL A 206 9.36 17.56 8.27
CA VAL A 206 8.04 17.89 8.83
C VAL A 206 8.23 18.43 10.23
N THR A 207 7.41 19.40 10.62
CA THR A 207 7.31 19.83 12.02
C THR A 207 5.85 19.79 12.44
N LEU A 208 5.53 18.92 13.40
CA LEU A 208 4.17 18.74 13.90
C LEU A 208 4.13 19.06 15.40
N GLY A 209 3.35 20.06 15.79
CA GLY A 209 3.21 20.47 17.19
C GLY A 209 4.54 20.81 17.88
N GLY A 210 5.49 21.40 17.15
CA GLY A 210 6.82 21.76 17.65
C GLY A 210 7.85 20.62 17.65
N VAL A 211 7.47 19.41 17.21
CA VAL A 211 8.38 18.27 17.03
C VAL A 211 8.78 18.17 15.58
N SER A 212 10.08 18.24 15.29
CA SER A 212 10.62 18.06 13.94
C SER A 212 10.98 16.60 13.65
N SER A 213 10.60 16.12 12.48
CA SER A 213 10.89 14.79 11.94
C SER A 213 10.89 14.85 10.40
N GLY A 214 10.55 13.77 9.70
CA GLY A 214 10.36 13.75 8.26
C GLY A 214 9.36 12.71 7.76
N VAL A 215 8.93 12.91 6.51
CA VAL A 215 8.32 11.87 5.68
C VAL A 215 9.44 11.15 4.95
N TYR A 216 9.55 9.87 5.24
CA TYR A 216 10.56 8.97 4.71
C TYR A 216 9.94 8.05 3.66
N GLN A 217 10.77 7.66 2.69
CA GLN A 217 10.42 6.74 1.62
C GLN A 217 11.45 5.61 1.52
N GLY A 218 11.10 4.50 0.89
CA GLY A 218 11.84 3.26 1.03
C GLY A 218 11.95 2.39 -0.22
N TRP A 219 12.59 1.25 0.00
CA TRP A 219 12.70 0.19 -0.98
C TRP A 219 12.85 -1.17 -0.30
N SER A 220 12.32 -2.18 -0.96
CA SER A 220 12.41 -3.59 -0.57
C SER A 220 12.84 -4.45 -1.76
N SER A 221 13.74 -5.41 -1.53
CA SER A 221 14.35 -6.21 -2.59
C SER A 221 14.53 -7.67 -2.18
N VAL A 222 14.43 -8.55 -3.17
CA VAL A 222 14.74 -9.97 -3.03
C VAL A 222 15.33 -10.51 -4.33
N GLU A 223 16.13 -11.56 -4.23
CA GLU A 223 16.48 -12.38 -5.37
C GLU A 223 15.46 -13.50 -5.54
N ALA A 224 14.91 -13.65 -6.75
CA ALA A 224 13.86 -14.61 -7.07
C ALA A 224 14.28 -15.50 -8.25
N ALA A 225 14.29 -16.82 -8.05
CA ALA A 225 14.60 -17.79 -9.10
C ALA A 225 13.33 -18.20 -9.85
N ILE A 226 13.21 -17.80 -11.11
CA ILE A 226 12.01 -18.00 -11.94
C ILE A 226 12.45 -18.56 -13.30
N GLY A 227 11.92 -19.73 -13.68
CA GLY A 227 12.22 -20.35 -14.98
C GLY A 227 13.72 -20.62 -15.21
N GLY A 228 14.45 -21.02 -14.16
CA GLY A 228 15.89 -21.31 -14.23
C GLY A 228 16.80 -20.08 -14.29
N ARG A 229 16.26 -18.86 -14.14
CA ARG A 229 17.03 -17.61 -14.07
C ARG A 229 16.76 -16.91 -12.74
N THR A 230 17.81 -16.32 -12.15
CA THR A 230 17.66 -15.50 -10.94
C THR A 230 17.52 -14.04 -11.32
N TYR A 231 16.45 -13.41 -10.84
CA TYR A 231 16.15 -12.00 -10.99
C TYR A 231 16.37 -11.28 -9.68
N ARG A 232 16.90 -10.05 -9.72
CA ARG A 232 16.78 -9.12 -8.60
C ARG A 232 15.45 -8.39 -8.74
N PHE A 233 14.54 -8.58 -7.81
CA PHE A 233 13.29 -7.83 -7.75
C PHE A 233 13.44 -6.70 -6.74
N VAL A 234 13.00 -5.49 -7.10
CA VAL A 234 13.04 -4.30 -6.26
C VAL A 234 11.70 -3.59 -6.37
N ALA A 235 11.05 -3.39 -5.24
CA ALA A 235 9.89 -2.51 -5.07
C ALA A 235 10.35 -1.24 -4.35
N THR A 236 9.82 -0.08 -4.74
CA THR A 236 10.20 1.20 -4.15
C THR A 236 9.08 2.23 -4.23
N HIS A 237 9.02 3.12 -3.25
CA HIS A 237 8.21 4.32 -3.28
C HIS A 237 9.16 5.53 -3.25
N LEU A 238 9.02 6.48 -4.18
CA LEU A 238 9.77 7.74 -4.16
C LEU A 238 8.89 8.89 -3.68
N ALA A 239 9.51 9.97 -3.20
CA ALA A 239 8.80 11.20 -2.87
C ALA A 239 8.13 11.80 -4.12
N GLY A 240 7.08 12.61 -3.92
CA GLY A 240 6.33 13.26 -4.99
C GLY A 240 7.11 14.33 -5.75
N GLN A 241 6.65 14.70 -6.95
CA GLN A 241 7.31 15.72 -7.78
C GLN A 241 7.24 17.13 -7.17
N GLU A 242 6.33 17.37 -6.23
CA GLU A 242 6.24 18.61 -5.44
C GLU A 242 7.50 18.87 -4.61
N VAL A 243 8.31 17.82 -4.35
CA VAL A 243 9.60 17.89 -3.65
C VAL A 243 10.74 17.34 -4.52
N ARG A 244 10.81 17.82 -5.77
CA ARG A 244 11.71 17.34 -6.82
C ARG A 244 13.17 17.08 -6.39
N ASP A 245 13.79 17.97 -5.63
CA ASP A 245 15.20 17.80 -5.22
C ASP A 245 15.39 16.57 -4.31
N ILE A 246 14.41 16.30 -3.45
CA ILE A 246 14.40 15.09 -2.60
C ILE A 246 14.17 13.86 -3.47
N GLN A 247 13.18 13.88 -4.36
CA GLN A 247 12.89 12.77 -5.27
C GLN A 247 14.12 12.41 -6.14
N LEU A 248 14.84 13.42 -6.65
CA LEU A 248 16.07 13.22 -7.43
C LEU A 248 17.19 12.61 -6.59
N ALA A 249 17.36 13.06 -5.34
CA ALA A 249 18.35 12.48 -4.43
C ALA A 249 18.05 11.01 -4.11
N GLN A 250 16.78 10.67 -3.85
CA GLN A 250 16.32 9.29 -3.65
C GLN A 250 16.54 8.43 -4.90
N THR A 251 16.24 8.98 -6.08
CA THR A 251 16.50 8.31 -7.37
C THR A 251 17.99 8.01 -7.56
N GLN A 252 18.87 8.96 -7.25
CA GLN A 252 20.31 8.77 -7.36
C GLN A 252 20.82 7.69 -6.38
N GLU A 253 20.29 7.68 -5.16
CA GLU A 253 20.58 6.62 -4.18
C GLU A 253 20.12 5.26 -4.70
N LEU A 254 18.88 5.15 -5.20
CA LEU A 254 18.33 3.93 -5.80
C LEU A 254 19.23 3.41 -6.94
N LEU A 255 19.60 4.27 -7.89
CA LEU A 255 20.47 3.87 -9.01
C LEU A 255 21.84 3.37 -8.51
N THR A 256 22.37 3.97 -7.45
CA THR A 256 23.62 3.53 -6.81
C THR A 256 23.46 2.16 -6.15
N LEU A 257 22.33 1.92 -5.46
CA LEU A 257 21.97 0.65 -4.84
C LEU A 257 21.72 -0.47 -5.86
N LEU A 258 21.22 -0.12 -7.04
CA LEU A 258 21.08 -1.06 -8.16
C LEU A 258 22.47 -1.45 -8.71
N GLY A 259 23.37 -0.47 -8.80
CA GLY A 259 24.76 -0.68 -9.20
C GLY A 259 24.89 -1.35 -10.58
N SER A 260 26.07 -1.93 -10.84
CA SER A 260 26.34 -2.70 -12.07
C SER A 260 26.07 -4.20 -11.90
N ASP A 261 25.04 -4.57 -11.13
CA ASP A 261 24.68 -5.97 -10.92
C ASP A 261 24.42 -6.66 -12.27
N PRO A 262 25.15 -7.74 -12.62
CA PRO A 262 25.00 -8.41 -13.90
C PRO A 262 23.67 -9.18 -14.03
N ARG A 263 22.92 -9.33 -12.93
CA ARG A 263 21.63 -10.04 -12.95
C ARG A 263 20.54 -9.17 -13.57
N PRO A 264 19.56 -9.79 -14.28
CA PRO A 264 18.37 -9.07 -14.70
C PRO A 264 17.63 -8.49 -13.50
N THR A 265 17.46 -7.18 -13.48
CA THR A 265 16.73 -6.46 -12.43
C THR A 265 15.33 -6.13 -12.91
N ILE A 266 14.33 -6.50 -12.11
CA ILE A 266 12.95 -6.05 -12.25
C ILE A 266 12.74 -4.99 -11.17
N LEU A 267 12.79 -3.73 -11.58
CA LEU A 267 12.51 -2.58 -10.73
C LEU A 267 11.05 -2.17 -10.96
N VAL A 268 10.28 -2.15 -9.89
CA VAL A 268 8.91 -1.69 -9.86
C VAL A 268 8.72 -0.71 -8.70
N GLY A 269 7.66 0.07 -8.73
CA GLY A 269 7.46 1.08 -7.72
C GLY A 269 6.38 2.09 -8.07
N ASP A 270 6.02 2.87 -7.07
CA ASP A 270 5.44 4.19 -7.26
C ASP A 270 6.56 5.23 -7.27
N PHE A 271 6.98 5.61 -8.48
CA PHE A 271 8.05 6.58 -8.67
C PHE A 271 7.56 8.02 -8.51
N ASN A 272 6.25 8.23 -8.36
CA ASN A 272 5.60 9.54 -8.38
C ASN A 272 6.15 10.44 -9.51
N SER A 273 6.24 9.91 -10.73
CA SER A 273 6.80 10.63 -11.89
C SER A 273 5.85 10.52 -13.06
N GLU A 274 5.57 11.65 -13.72
CA GLU A 274 4.70 11.66 -14.90
C GLU A 274 5.30 10.80 -16.03
N ALA A 275 4.46 10.04 -16.74
CA ALA A 275 4.89 9.20 -17.87
C ALA A 275 5.56 9.97 -19.04
N GLY A 276 5.43 11.31 -19.07
CA GLY A 276 6.11 12.20 -20.02
C GLY A 276 7.59 12.44 -19.71
N ASP A 277 8.00 12.22 -18.45
CA ASP A 277 9.38 12.32 -18.00
C ASP A 277 10.14 11.03 -18.34
N ARG A 278 10.42 10.84 -19.65
CA ARG A 278 11.33 9.78 -20.08
C ARG A 278 12.69 10.03 -19.45
N THR A 279 13.16 9.07 -18.65
CA THR A 279 14.59 9.00 -18.33
C THR A 279 15.40 9.01 -19.63
N SER A 280 16.62 9.55 -19.61
CA SER A 280 17.51 9.55 -20.80
C SER A 280 17.81 8.15 -21.35
N VAL A 281 17.48 7.10 -20.58
CA VAL A 281 17.58 5.67 -20.94
C VAL A 281 16.27 5.04 -21.43
N GLY A 282 15.19 5.80 -21.57
CA GLY A 282 13.96 5.36 -22.24
C GLY A 282 13.02 4.47 -21.41
N LEU A 283 13.14 4.46 -20.09
CA LEU A 283 12.23 3.75 -19.17
C LEU A 283 10.98 4.59 -18.88
N TRP A 284 9.85 3.91 -18.65
CA TRP A 284 8.57 4.50 -18.27
C TRP A 284 8.39 4.38 -16.75
N PRO A 285 8.22 5.49 -16.01
CA PRO A 285 7.66 5.42 -14.66
C PRO A 285 6.19 4.98 -14.77
N SER A 286 5.75 4.08 -13.90
CA SER A 286 4.34 3.81 -13.70
C SER A 286 3.87 4.66 -12.52
N ASP A 287 2.81 5.43 -12.70
CA ASP A 287 2.14 6.19 -11.65
C ASP A 287 0.72 5.62 -11.35
N HIS A 288 0.44 5.46 -10.05
CA HIS A 288 -0.86 5.20 -9.39
C HIS A 288 -1.85 4.14 -9.93
N ALA A 289 -1.40 3.08 -10.59
CA ALA A 289 -2.24 1.90 -10.83
C ALA A 289 -1.47 0.59 -10.60
N GLY A 290 -2.18 -0.45 -10.19
CA GLY A 290 -1.59 -1.80 -10.11
C GLY A 290 -1.19 -2.28 -11.51
N VAL A 291 0.11 -2.39 -11.78
CA VAL A 291 0.61 -2.85 -13.09
C VAL A 291 1.13 -4.28 -12.95
N ALA A 292 0.59 -5.17 -13.78
CA ALA A 292 1.10 -6.53 -13.94
C ALA A 292 1.75 -6.67 -15.33
N VAL A 293 3.03 -7.04 -15.36
CA VAL A 293 3.79 -7.24 -16.60
C VAL A 293 4.28 -8.68 -16.66
N THR A 294 4.09 -9.33 -17.81
CA THR A 294 4.71 -10.62 -18.12
C THR A 294 5.81 -10.42 -19.16
N PHE A 295 7.06 -10.60 -18.75
CA PHE A 295 8.19 -10.63 -19.67
C PHE A 295 8.31 -12.03 -20.26
N LEU A 296 8.18 -12.15 -21.57
CA LEU A 296 8.43 -13.40 -22.29
C LEU A 296 9.93 -13.52 -22.57
N SER A 297 10.56 -14.59 -22.10
CA SER A 297 11.92 -14.92 -22.52
C SER A 297 11.83 -15.38 -23.98
N ARG A 298 12.46 -14.65 -24.90
CA ARG A 298 12.78 -15.25 -26.21
C ARG A 298 13.84 -16.31 -25.95
N ASN A 299 13.60 -17.55 -26.36
CA ASN A 299 14.68 -18.51 -26.47
C ASN A 299 15.71 -17.92 -27.44
N ALA A 300 16.94 -17.73 -26.98
CA ALA A 300 18.06 -17.41 -27.86
C ALA A 300 18.37 -18.67 -28.67
N GLY A 301 17.73 -18.80 -29.83
CA GLY A 301 17.87 -19.96 -30.69
C GLY A 301 16.75 -20.11 -31.71
N GLU A 302 16.58 -19.10 -32.58
CA GLU A 302 16.20 -19.23 -34.00
C GLU A 302 16.89 -18.12 -34.79
#